data_AF-A0A6G3X8B3-F1
#
_entry.id   AF-A0A6G3X8B3-F1
#
_cell.length_a   1.000
_cell.length_b   1.000
_cell.length_c   1.000
_cell.angle_alpha   90.00
_cell.angle_beta   90.00
_cell.angle_gamma   90.00
#
_symmetry.space_group_name_H-M   'P 1'
#
loop_
_entity.id
_entity.type
_entity.pdbx_description
1 polymer ?
#
loop_
_entity_poly.entity_id
_entity_poly.type
_entity_poly.pdbx_seq_one_letter_code
_entity_poly.pdbx_strand_id
1 'polypeptide(L)' 'LAPSLRDAEAARLGDALFAEPVDPERGPAIAALLVRRAADHHDLFVRVHHGVFDAASADVLVDELL' A
#
# COMPACT_ATOMS: atom_id res chain seq x y z
N LEU A 1 12.42 -4.03 -18.40
CA LEU A 1 11.02 -3.83 -18.78
C LEU A 1 10.85 -2.44 -19.37
N ALA A 2 10.11 -2.32 -20.47
CA ALA A 2 9.64 -1.02 -20.98
C ALA A 2 8.85 -0.29 -19.87
N PRO A 3 8.83 1.06 -19.83
CA PRO A 3 8.19 1.82 -18.75
C PRO A 3 6.76 1.34 -18.42
N SER A 4 5.91 1.18 -19.45
CA SER A 4 4.53 0.70 -19.31
C SER A 4 4.38 -0.69 -18.67
N LEU A 5 5.33 -1.60 -18.89
CA LEU A 5 5.31 -2.91 -18.26
C LEU A 5 5.70 -2.86 -16.78
N ARG A 6 6.56 -1.91 -16.40
CA ARG A 6 6.86 -1.67 -14.97
C ARG A 6 5.64 -1.09 -14.28
N ASP A 7 4.96 -0.14 -14.93
CA ASP A 7 3.75 0.50 -14.43
C ASP A 7 2.66 -0.52 -14.13
N ALA A 8 2.38 -1.40 -15.09
CA ALA A 8 1.44 -2.50 -14.91
C ALA A 8 1.83 -3.46 -13.77
N GLU A 9 3.11 -3.79 -13.63
CA GLU A 9 3.53 -4.73 -12.58
C GLU A 9 3.41 -4.13 -11.17
N ALA A 10 3.76 -2.86 -10.98
CA ALA A 10 3.57 -2.23 -9.67
C ALA A 10 2.08 -2.11 -9.30
N ALA A 11 1.22 -1.77 -10.27
CA ALA A 11 -0.23 -1.78 -10.07
C ALA A 11 -0.71 -3.18 -9.64
N ARG A 12 -0.27 -4.24 -10.34
CA ARG A 12 -0.57 -5.63 -9.99
C ARG A 12 -0.14 -6.00 -8.56
N LEU A 13 1.04 -5.53 -8.13
CA LEU A 13 1.53 -5.78 -6.77
C LEU A 13 0.70 -5.03 -5.72
N GLY A 14 0.29 -3.79 -6.00
CA GLY A 14 -0.64 -3.03 -5.16
C GLY A 14 -2.00 -3.70 -5.06
N ASP A 15 -2.58 -4.11 -6.18
CA ASP A 15 -3.86 -4.83 -6.22
C ASP A 15 -3.80 -6.13 -5.41
N ALA A 16 -2.68 -6.87 -5.51
CA ALA A 16 -2.47 -8.08 -4.72
C ALA A 16 -2.41 -7.78 -3.21
N LEU A 17 -1.78 -6.68 -2.79
CA LEU A 17 -1.78 -6.25 -1.39
C LEU A 17 -3.20 -5.94 -0.91
N PHE A 18 -4.02 -5.24 -1.70
CA PHE A 18 -5.38 -4.88 -1.29
C PHE A 18 -6.38 -6.05 -1.34
N ALA A 19 -6.13 -7.04 -2.21
CA ALA A 19 -6.98 -8.23 -2.34
C ALA A 19 -6.77 -9.26 -1.22
N GLU A 20 -5.62 -9.24 -0.55
CA GLU A 20 -5.30 -10.20 0.50
C GLU A 20 -6.19 -9.98 1.75
N PRO A 21 -7.01 -10.97 2.16
CA PRO A 21 -7.89 -10.82 3.32
C PRO A 21 -7.11 -10.55 4.61
N VAL A 22 -7.71 -9.76 5.52
CA VAL A 22 -7.16 -9.53 6.86
C VAL A 22 -7.88 -10.44 7.84
N ASP A 23 -7.14 -11.31 8.54
CA ASP A 23 -7.64 -12.01 9.72
C ASP A 23 -7.76 -11.00 10.87
N PRO A 24 -8.97 -10.70 11.39
CA PRO A 24 -9.15 -9.71 12.44
C PRO A 24 -8.53 -10.10 13.79
N GLU A 25 -8.29 -11.39 14.03
CA GLU A 25 -7.74 -11.91 15.28
C GLU A 25 -6.21 -12.03 15.24
N ARG A 26 -5.63 -12.26 14.05
CA ARG A 26 -4.23 -12.68 13.90
C ARG A 26 -3.46 -11.95 12.81
N GLY A 27 -4.16 -11.30 11.89
CA GLY A 27 -3.56 -10.61 10.75
C GLY A 27 -3.06 -9.22 11.15
N PRO A 28 -2.00 -8.71 10.49
CA PRO A 28 -1.58 -7.34 10.71
C PRO A 28 -2.65 -6.39 10.15
N ALA A 29 -3.18 -5.52 11.02
CA ALA A 29 -4.20 -4.54 10.65
C ALA A 29 -3.66 -3.43 9.72
N ILE A 30 -2.34 -3.29 9.64
CA ILE A 30 -1.61 -2.45 8.68
C ILE A 30 -0.62 -3.32 7.93
N ALA A 31 -0.60 -3.18 6.61
CA ALA A 31 0.43 -3.77 5.74
C ALA A 31 0.90 -2.74 4.73
N ALA A 32 2.19 -2.73 4.42
CA ALA A 32 2.78 -1.80 3.46
C ALA A 32 3.65 -2.54 2.44
N LEU A 33 3.67 -2.02 1.23
CA LEU A 33 4.52 -2.49 0.14
C LEU A 33 5.19 -1.28 -0.51
N LEU A 34 6.52 -1.31 -0.60
CA LEU A 34 7.30 -0.31 -1.31
C LEU A 34 7.85 -0.91 -2.61
N VAL A 35 7.39 -0.41 -3.75
CA VAL A 35 7.83 -0.85 -5.07
C VAL A 35 8.84 0.14 -5.64
N ARG A 36 10.07 -0.29 -5.87
CA ARG A 36 11.10 0.52 -6.51
C ARG A 36 10.84 0.67 -8.00
N ARG A 37 10.56 1.89 -8.47
CA ARG A 37 10.41 2.23 -9.90
C ARG A 37 11.74 2.58 -10.56
N ALA A 38 12.54 3.38 -9.86
CA ALA A 38 13.87 3.83 -10.23
C ALA A 38 14.73 4.02 -8.96
N ALA A 39 15.93 4.58 -9.07
CA ALA A 39 16.79 4.81 -7.91
C ALA A 39 16.17 5.77 -6.87
N ASP A 40 15.41 6.75 -7.35
CA ASP A 40 14.82 7.88 -6.62
C ASP A 40 13.28 7.91 -6.69
N HIS A 41 12.65 6.94 -7.35
CA HIS A 41 11.20 6.87 -7.51
C HIS A 41 10.69 5.54 -6.97
N HIS A 42 9.75 5.62 -6.03
CA HIS A 42 9.11 4.46 -5.41
C HIS A 42 7.60 4.70 -5.31
N ASP A 43 6.82 3.62 -5.44
CA ASP A 43 5.40 3.61 -5.13
C ASP A 43 5.24 2.98 -3.75
N LEU A 44 4.58 3.68 -2.83
CA LEU A 44 4.20 3.15 -1.52
C LEU A 44 2.71 2.80 -1.52
N PHE A 45 2.40 1.53 -1.27
CA PHE A 45 1.05 1.05 -1.04
C PHE A 45 0.87 0.76 0.45
N VAL A 46 -0.19 1.29 1.05
CA VAL A 46 -0.53 1.02 2.45
C VAL A 46 -1.97 0.53 2.51
N ARG A 47 -2.17 -0.66 3.09
CA ARG A 47 -3.48 -1.20 3.41
C ARG A 47 -3.72 -1.08 4.91
N VAL A 48 -4.86 -0.52 5.26
CA VAL A 48 -5.31 -0.35 6.65
C VAL A 48 -6.64 -1.06 6.86
N HIS A 49 -6.83 -1.68 8.02
CA HIS A 49 -8.11 -2.26 8.41
C HIS A 49 -8.93 -1.24 9.19
N HIS A 50 -10.14 -0.90 8.71
CA HIS A 50 -10.97 0.15 9.29
C HIS A 50 -11.39 -0.11 10.75
N GLY A 51 -11.37 -1.37 11.20
CA GLY A 51 -11.63 -1.74 12.60
C GLY A 51 -10.63 -1.16 13.61
N VAL A 52 -9.47 -0.67 13.16
CA VAL A 52 -8.47 0.02 14.00
C VAL A 52 -8.04 1.38 13.41
N PHE A 53 -8.62 1.80 12.29
CA PHE A 53 -8.18 2.95 11.52
C PHE A 53 -9.40 3.68 10.92
N ASP A 54 -9.57 4.95 11.25
CA ASP A 54 -10.69 5.75 10.74
C ASP A 54 -10.25 6.73 9.64
N ALA A 55 -11.22 7.46 9.10
CA ALA A 55 -10.94 8.44 8.05
C ALA A 55 -10.02 9.58 8.51
N ALA A 56 -10.17 10.04 9.77
CA ALA A 56 -9.32 11.10 10.31
C ALA A 56 -7.86 10.63 10.49
N SER A 57 -7.66 9.37 10.89
CA SER A 57 -6.34 8.74 10.97
C SER A 57 -5.69 8.61 9.59
N ALA A 58 -6.49 8.45 8.52
CA ALA A 58 -5.98 8.44 7.16
C ALA A 58 -5.36 9.77 6.76
N ASP A 59 -6.02 10.88 7.12
CA ASP A 59 -5.50 12.21 6.86
C ASP A 59 -4.17 12.44 7.59
N VAL A 60 -4.08 12.06 8.87
CA VAL A 60 -2.83 12.16 9.65
C VAL A 60 -1.71 11.31 9.03
N LEU A 61 -2.01 10.07 8.61
CA LEU A 61 -1.03 9.20 7.98
C LEU A 61 -0.49 9.80 6.67
N VAL A 62 -1.35 10.43 5.87
CA VAL A 62 -0.95 11.10 4.64
C VAL A 62 -0.06 12.30 4.95
N ASP A 63 -0.44 13.13 5.93
CA ASP A 63 0.33 14.29 6.35
C ASP A 63 1.71 13.94 6.93
N GLU A 64 1.86 12.80 7.60
CA GLU A 64 3.15 12.35 8.12
C GLU A 64 4.09 11.78 7.05
N LEU A 65 3.55 11.32 5.92
CA LEU A 65 4.31 10.70 4.83
C LEU A 65 4.71 11.68 3.71
N LEU A 66 4.05 12.84 3.62
CA LEU A 66 4.27 13.87 2.60
C LEU A 66 5.13 15.03 3.11
#